data_AF-Q4T553-F1
#
_entry.id   AF-Q4T553-F1
#
_cell.length_a   1.000
_cell.length_b   1.000
_cell.length_c   1.000
_cell.angle_alpha   90.00
_cell.angle_beta   90.00
_cell.angle_gamma   90.00
#
_symmetry.space_group_name_H-M   'P 1'
#
loop_
_entity.id
_entity.type
_entity.pdbx_description
1 polymer ?
#
loop_
_entity_poly.entity_id
_entity_poly.type
_entity_poly.pdbx_seq_one_letter_code
_entity_poly.pdbx_strand_id
1 'polypeptide(L)'
;MASWLCQNWDPNKRIPSLPEIQQALVSMGDKPHSFLGSKEWIGTVEASLVLDHFFHVPCKLVHARGGGADLERVAVPELGQHFEKHGSPVMMGGDRDNSSKGILGVCSGDAGSYLLVADPHYDGCELDGTELQRRGWVAWKRVSSLNQSSFYNLCMP
;
A
#
# COMPACT_ATOMS: atom_id res chain seq x y z
N MET A 1 2.05 -3.37 5.89
CA MET A 1 0.77 -4.09 6.12
C MET A 1 0.99 -5.33 6.96
N ALA A 2 1.67 -6.38 6.45
CA ALA A 2 1.94 -7.61 7.22
C ALA A 2 2.59 -7.37 8.59
N SER A 3 3.61 -6.51 8.67
CA SER A 3 4.25 -6.15 9.95
C SER A 3 3.26 -5.56 10.98
N TRP A 4 2.34 -4.71 10.52
CA TRP A 4 1.31 -4.12 11.38
C TRP A 4 0.32 -5.17 11.87
N LEU A 5 -0.09 -6.12 11.02
CA LEU A 5 -0.96 -7.23 11.40
C LEU A 5 -0.29 -8.14 12.43
N CYS A 6 0.99 -8.49 12.23
CA CYS A 6 1.76 -9.24 13.22
C CYS A 6 1.80 -8.51 14.57
N GLN A 7 2.12 -7.23 14.57
CA GLN A 7 2.26 -6.47 15.83
C GLN A 7 0.94 -6.28 16.58
N ASN A 8 -0.18 -6.10 15.87
CA ASN A 8 -1.45 -5.75 16.50
C ASN A 8 -2.34 -6.96 16.77
N TRP A 9 -2.28 -8.03 15.96
CA TRP A 9 -3.23 -9.14 16.03
C TRP A 9 -2.60 -10.49 16.39
N ASP A 10 -1.40 -10.80 15.88
CA ASP A 10 -0.71 -12.04 16.21
C ASP A 10 0.83 -11.88 16.16
N PRO A 11 1.47 -11.58 17.31
CA PRO A 11 2.91 -11.31 17.36
C PRO A 11 3.76 -12.56 17.11
N ASN A 12 3.17 -13.76 17.14
CA ASN A 12 3.87 -15.00 16.79
C ASN A 12 3.89 -15.24 15.28
N LYS A 13 3.08 -14.50 14.52
CA LYS A 13 2.97 -14.65 13.08
C LYS A 13 4.18 -14.01 12.40
N ARG A 14 4.79 -14.75 11.47
CA ARG A 14 5.95 -14.26 10.72
C ARG A 14 5.51 -13.49 9.47
N ILE A 15 6.27 -12.44 9.13
CA ILE A 15 6.15 -11.74 7.86
C ILE A 15 6.61 -12.68 6.72
N PRO A 16 5.79 -12.91 5.69
CA PRO A 16 6.19 -13.77 4.57
C PRO A 16 7.31 -13.11 3.76
N SER A 17 8.25 -13.92 3.30
CA SER A 17 9.32 -13.50 2.40
C SER A 17 8.83 -13.39 0.95
N LEU A 18 9.59 -12.72 0.07
CA LEU A 18 9.23 -12.61 -1.34
C LEU A 18 9.03 -13.98 -2.03
N PRO A 19 9.88 -15.01 -1.83
CA PRO A 19 9.63 -16.35 -2.39
C PRO A 19 8.33 -16.97 -1.88
N GLU A 20 7.97 -16.76 -0.61
CA GLU A 20 6.74 -17.28 -0.04
C GLU A 20 5.51 -16.58 -0.60
N ILE A 21 5.59 -15.26 -0.82
CA ILE A 21 4.57 -14.48 -1.50
C ILE A 21 4.36 -15.01 -2.93
N GLN A 22 5.45 -15.24 -3.67
CA GLN A 22 5.39 -15.82 -5.02
C GLN A 22 4.75 -17.22 -5.00
N GLN A 23 5.18 -18.07 -4.07
CA GLN A 23 4.63 -19.42 -3.92
C GLN A 23 3.14 -19.39 -3.59
N ALA A 24 2.68 -18.50 -2.72
CA ALA A 24 1.27 -18.36 -2.38
C ALA A 24 0.44 -17.97 -3.62
N LEU A 25 0.86 -16.97 -4.39
CA LEU A 25 0.15 -16.52 -5.59
C LEU A 25 0.07 -17.62 -6.66
N VAL A 26 1.13 -18.41 -6.84
CA VAL A 26 1.10 -19.58 -7.74
C VAL A 26 0.18 -20.67 -7.20
N SER A 27 0.22 -20.94 -5.90
CA SER A 27 -0.59 -22.00 -5.28
C SER A 27 -2.09 -21.68 -5.31
N MET A 28 -2.46 -20.39 -5.27
CA MET A 28 -3.83 -19.91 -5.45
C MET A 28 -4.28 -19.86 -6.92
N GLY A 29 -3.37 -20.11 -7.87
CA GLY A 29 -3.66 -20.07 -9.31
C GLY A 29 -3.72 -18.65 -9.90
N ASP A 30 -3.33 -17.62 -9.15
CA ASP A 30 -3.29 -16.22 -9.62
C ASP A 30 -2.14 -16.00 -10.60
N LYS A 31 -0.99 -16.66 -10.36
CA LYS A 31 0.22 -16.55 -11.19
C LYS A 31 0.64 -17.91 -11.76
N PRO A 32 1.26 -17.93 -12.96
CA PRO A 32 1.82 -19.17 -13.52
C PRO A 32 3.05 -19.62 -12.73
N HIS A 33 3.42 -20.90 -12.85
CA HIS A 33 4.62 -21.44 -12.17
C HIS A 33 5.92 -20.70 -12.54
N SER A 34 6.00 -20.07 -13.72
CA SER A 34 7.15 -19.24 -14.12
C SER A 34 7.36 -18.00 -13.25
N PHE A 35 6.38 -17.61 -12.45
CA PHE A 35 6.46 -16.48 -11.52
C PHE A 35 7.39 -16.77 -10.33
N LEU A 36 7.60 -18.03 -9.97
CA LEU A 36 8.50 -18.42 -8.88
C LEU A 36 9.95 -18.03 -9.22
N GLY A 37 10.60 -17.28 -8.32
CA GLY A 37 11.96 -16.78 -8.52
C GLY A 37 12.08 -15.66 -9.56
N SER A 38 10.96 -15.20 -10.13
CA SER A 38 10.93 -14.05 -11.02
C SER A 38 11.22 -12.74 -10.28
N LYS A 39 11.42 -11.66 -11.05
CA LYS A 39 11.50 -10.28 -10.56
C LYS A 39 10.29 -9.46 -11.01
N GLU A 40 9.20 -10.13 -11.35
CA GLU A 40 7.96 -9.47 -11.75
C GLU A 40 7.35 -8.72 -10.57
N TRP A 41 6.71 -7.59 -10.86
CA TRP A 41 6.01 -6.77 -9.87
C TRP A 41 4.63 -7.35 -9.56
N ILE A 42 4.08 -6.97 -8.41
CA ILE A 42 2.71 -7.26 -8.01
C ILE A 42 1.98 -5.98 -7.65
N GLY A 43 0.65 -6.00 -7.76
CA GLY A 43 -0.22 -4.88 -7.46
C GLY A 43 -1.02 -5.06 -6.18
N THR A 44 -2.04 -4.22 -6.04
CA THR A 44 -2.96 -4.22 -4.90
C THR A 44 -3.88 -5.43 -4.88
N VAL A 45 -4.19 -6.01 -6.04
CA VAL A 45 -4.99 -7.24 -6.13
C VAL A 45 -4.20 -8.39 -5.52
N GLU A 46 -2.98 -8.64 -5.99
CA GLU A 46 -2.12 -9.68 -5.44
C GLU A 46 -1.82 -9.44 -3.95
N ALA A 47 -1.61 -8.18 -3.54
CA ALA A 47 -1.44 -7.84 -2.13
C ALA A 47 -2.66 -8.26 -1.28
N SER A 48 -3.89 -8.05 -1.77
CA SER A 48 -5.10 -8.49 -1.07
C SER A 48 -5.18 -10.01 -0.94
N LEU A 49 -4.83 -10.76 -2.00
CA LEU A 49 -4.79 -12.22 -1.97
C LEU A 49 -3.76 -12.75 -0.98
N VAL A 50 -2.58 -12.14 -0.94
CA VAL A 50 -1.49 -12.50 -0.02
C VAL A 50 -1.89 -12.24 1.43
N LEU A 51 -2.54 -11.11 1.72
CA LEU A 51 -2.99 -10.80 3.06
C LEU A 51 -4.09 -11.76 3.54
N ASP A 52 -5.04 -12.10 2.67
CA ASP A 52 -6.06 -13.10 3.00
C ASP A 52 -5.46 -14.50 3.20
N HIS A 53 -4.55 -14.92 2.32
CA HIS A 53 -3.89 -16.23 2.38
C HIS A 53 -3.10 -16.43 3.68
N PHE A 54 -2.22 -15.48 4.02
CA PHE A 54 -1.36 -15.64 5.19
C PHE A 54 -2.05 -15.22 6.48
N PHE A 55 -2.89 -14.17 6.46
CA PHE A 55 -3.40 -13.52 7.67
C PHE A 55 -4.91 -13.69 7.87
N HIS A 56 -5.65 -14.25 6.90
CA HIS A 56 -7.11 -14.32 6.90
C HIS A 56 -7.76 -12.93 7.06
N VAL A 57 -7.16 -11.93 6.41
CA VAL A 57 -7.60 -10.54 6.44
C VAL A 57 -8.16 -10.17 5.06
N PRO A 58 -9.50 -10.05 4.93
CA PRO A 58 -10.10 -9.60 3.69
C PRO A 58 -9.81 -8.11 3.51
N CYS A 59 -9.40 -7.72 2.30
CA CYS A 59 -9.09 -6.32 1.99
C CYS A 59 -10.19 -5.69 1.12
N LYS A 60 -10.51 -4.42 1.38
CA LYS A 60 -11.29 -3.59 0.45
C LYS A 60 -10.37 -3.04 -0.63
N LEU A 61 -10.73 -3.28 -1.89
CA LEU A 61 -10.07 -2.67 -3.05
C LEU A 61 -10.82 -1.41 -3.48
N VAL A 62 -10.11 -0.28 -3.52
CA VAL A 62 -10.65 1.00 -4.00
C VAL A 62 -9.90 1.42 -5.25
N HIS A 63 -10.64 1.81 -6.29
CA HIS A 63 -10.09 2.17 -7.58
C HIS A 63 -10.46 3.60 -7.96
N ALA A 64 -9.45 4.47 -8.05
CA ALA A 64 -9.57 5.86 -8.48
C ALA A 64 -9.13 5.98 -9.94
N ARG A 65 -10.10 6.11 -10.86
CA ARG A 65 -9.90 6.05 -12.32
C ARG A 65 -9.48 7.38 -12.94
N GLY A 66 -10.12 8.46 -12.50
CA GLY A 66 -10.02 9.80 -13.08
C GLY A 66 -8.81 10.60 -12.63
N GLY A 67 -7.65 9.97 -12.43
CA GLY A 67 -6.45 10.71 -12.04
C GLY A 67 -6.51 11.25 -10.62
N GLY A 68 -5.88 12.41 -10.40
CA GLY A 68 -5.87 13.06 -9.09
C GLY A 68 -7.24 13.58 -8.64
N ALA A 69 -8.17 13.85 -9.56
CA ALA A 69 -9.54 14.26 -9.20
C ALA A 69 -10.32 13.13 -8.50
N ASP A 70 -10.19 11.90 -9.00
CA ASP A 70 -10.78 10.73 -8.32
C ASP A 70 -10.00 10.34 -7.07
N LEU A 71 -8.70 10.62 -7.01
CA LEU A 71 -7.93 10.43 -5.78
C LEU A 71 -8.48 11.33 -4.65
N GLU A 72 -8.80 12.59 -4.96
CA GLU A 72 -9.42 13.52 -4.03
C GLU A 72 -10.86 13.12 -3.67
N ARG A 73 -11.68 12.77 -4.66
CA ARG A 73 -13.12 12.55 -4.47
C ARG A 73 -13.49 11.17 -3.96
N VAL A 74 -12.69 10.15 -4.27
CA VAL A 74 -12.98 8.74 -3.97
C VAL A 74 -12.01 8.22 -2.91
N ALA A 75 -10.70 8.31 -3.14
CA ALA A 75 -9.75 7.65 -2.25
C ALA A 75 -9.62 8.36 -0.90
N VAL A 76 -9.63 9.69 -0.85
CA VAL A 76 -9.50 10.45 0.42
C VAL A 76 -10.64 10.13 1.41
N PRO A 77 -11.94 10.19 1.02
CA PRO A 77 -13.02 9.81 1.93
C PRO A 77 -12.94 8.34 2.39
N GLU A 78 -12.58 7.43 1.48
CA GLU A 78 -12.42 6.01 1.77
C GLU A 78 -11.28 5.76 2.77
N LEU A 79 -10.15 6.44 2.59
CA LEU A 79 -9.03 6.41 3.53
C LEU A 79 -9.43 6.98 4.90
N GLY A 80 -10.21 8.06 4.94
CA GLY A 80 -10.68 8.64 6.20
C GLY A 80 -11.48 7.63 7.02
N GLN A 81 -12.50 7.02 6.40
CA GLN A 81 -13.30 5.97 7.04
C GLN A 81 -12.46 4.75 7.44
N HIS A 82 -11.50 4.36 6.60
CA HIS A 82 -10.60 3.24 6.88
C HIS A 82 -9.73 3.49 8.11
N PHE A 83 -9.08 4.65 8.21
CA PHE A 83 -8.21 4.95 9.35
C PHE A 83 -8.99 5.18 10.64
N GLU A 84 -10.23 5.69 10.56
CA GLU A 84 -11.11 5.80 11.73
C GLU A 84 -11.58 4.43 12.25
N LYS A 85 -11.90 3.50 11.35
CA LYS A 85 -12.50 2.21 11.72
C LYS A 85 -11.47 1.10 11.97
N HIS A 86 -10.42 1.04 11.16
CA HIS A 86 -9.46 -0.07 11.11
C HIS A 86 -8.03 0.37 11.49
N GLY A 87 -7.61 1.57 11.07
CA GLY A 87 -6.30 2.13 11.43
C GLY A 87 -5.08 1.42 10.81
N SER A 88 -5.30 0.44 9.92
CA SER A 88 -4.23 -0.33 9.30
C SER A 88 -3.56 0.44 8.15
N PRO A 89 -2.25 0.24 7.89
CA PRO A 89 -1.60 0.81 6.71
C PRO A 89 -2.23 0.32 5.40
N VAL A 90 -2.32 1.20 4.41
CA VAL A 90 -2.93 0.91 3.10
C VAL A 90 -1.84 0.87 2.03
N MET A 91 -1.86 -0.12 1.14
CA MET A 91 -1.02 -0.10 -0.05
C MET A 91 -1.73 0.69 -1.17
N MET A 92 -1.01 1.60 -1.80
CA MET A 92 -1.46 2.33 -2.98
C MET A 92 -0.53 2.02 -4.15
N GLY A 93 -1.08 1.52 -5.24
CA GLY A 93 -0.38 1.28 -6.50
C GLY A 93 -0.87 2.25 -7.58
N GLY A 94 0.05 2.87 -8.31
CA GLY A 94 -0.26 3.63 -9.51
C GLY A 94 0.22 2.90 -10.77
N ASP A 95 -0.51 3.08 -11.86
CA ASP A 95 -0.18 2.49 -13.16
C ASP A 95 1.00 3.20 -13.83
N ARG A 96 0.87 4.51 -14.04
CA ARG A 96 1.86 5.27 -14.82
C ARG A 96 3.06 5.72 -14.02
N ASP A 97 2.95 5.76 -12.70
CA ASP A 97 4.07 6.11 -11.83
C ASP A 97 4.93 4.90 -11.44
N ASN A 98 4.50 3.67 -11.77
CA ASN A 98 5.20 2.41 -11.50
C ASN A 98 5.74 2.32 -10.06
N SER A 99 5.04 2.93 -9.10
CA SER A 99 5.57 3.17 -7.76
C SER A 99 4.52 2.82 -6.71
N SER A 100 4.76 1.73 -5.99
CA SER A 100 3.96 1.39 -4.82
C SER A 100 4.25 2.34 -3.66
N LYS A 101 3.22 2.62 -2.85
CA LYS A 101 3.30 3.55 -1.71
C LYS A 101 2.56 2.96 -0.53
N GLY A 102 3.12 3.08 0.67
CA GLY A 102 2.41 2.82 1.92
C GLY A 102 1.71 4.09 2.40
N ILE A 103 0.40 4.08 2.50
CA ILE A 103 -0.38 5.19 3.04
C ILE A 103 -0.63 4.93 4.53
N LEU A 104 -0.20 5.86 5.36
CA LEU A 104 -0.25 5.76 6.83
C LEU A 104 -1.26 6.73 7.46
N GLY A 105 -1.83 7.63 6.66
CA GLY A 105 -2.80 8.61 7.13
C GLY A 105 -3.29 9.50 6.00
N VAL A 106 -4.39 10.18 6.27
CA VAL A 106 -5.01 11.17 5.39
C VAL A 106 -5.42 12.37 6.22
N CYS A 107 -5.28 13.57 5.66
CA CYS A 107 -5.86 14.78 6.24
C CYS A 107 -6.33 15.72 5.14
N SER A 108 -7.39 16.48 5.42
CA SER A 108 -7.94 17.47 4.50
C SER A 108 -8.16 18.78 5.25
N GLY A 109 -7.95 19.90 4.57
CA GLY A 109 -8.23 21.24 5.08
C GLY A 109 -8.41 22.22 3.94
N ASP A 110 -8.37 23.52 4.25
CA ASP A 110 -8.60 24.60 3.27
C ASP A 110 -7.62 24.55 2.08
N ALA A 111 -6.43 23.99 2.30
CA ALA A 111 -5.39 23.82 1.29
C ALA A 111 -5.53 22.50 0.49
N GLY A 112 -6.63 21.77 0.61
CA GLY A 112 -6.85 20.47 -0.03
C GLY A 112 -6.35 19.28 0.80
N SER A 113 -6.32 18.10 0.18
CA SER A 113 -6.00 16.85 0.88
C SER A 113 -4.54 16.44 0.77
N TYR A 114 -4.07 15.76 1.81
CA TYR A 114 -2.73 15.24 1.96
C TYR A 114 -2.77 13.78 2.40
N LEU A 115 -1.80 13.01 1.91
CA LEU A 115 -1.57 11.62 2.28
C LEU A 115 -0.23 11.52 3.00
N LEU A 116 -0.18 10.84 4.14
CA LEU A 116 1.08 10.47 4.78
C LEU A 116 1.63 9.24 4.06
N VAL A 117 2.66 9.44 3.24
CA VAL A 117 3.24 8.40 2.39
C VAL A 117 4.54 7.89 3.00
N ALA A 118 4.64 6.57 3.16
CA ALA A 118 5.88 5.82 3.34
C ALA A 118 6.29 5.20 1.99
N ASP A 119 7.46 5.60 1.50
CA ASP A 119 8.00 5.19 0.23
C ASP A 119 8.89 3.93 0.42
N PRO A 120 8.52 2.78 -0.18
CA PRO A 120 9.24 1.53 -0.01
C PRO A 120 10.49 1.38 -0.90
N HIS A 121 10.85 2.38 -1.70
CA HIS A 121 11.97 2.29 -2.65
C HIS A 121 13.34 2.62 -2.04
N TYR A 122 13.42 2.79 -0.71
CA TYR A 122 14.69 2.97 -0.03
C TYR A 122 15.54 1.69 -0.05
N ASP A 123 16.79 1.79 -0.48
CA ASP A 123 17.73 0.67 -0.65
C ASP A 123 19.00 0.79 0.20
N GLY A 124 19.06 1.76 1.11
CA GLY A 124 20.21 1.99 1.98
C GLY A 124 20.18 1.24 3.32
N CYS A 125 21.06 1.62 4.24
CA CYS A 125 21.13 1.05 5.59
C CYS A 125 19.97 1.50 6.49
N GLU A 126 19.73 0.79 7.59
CA GLU A 126 18.68 1.16 8.54
C GLU A 126 18.81 2.62 9.00
N LEU A 127 17.70 3.35 8.91
CA LEU A 127 17.58 4.75 9.31
C LEU A 127 16.58 4.86 10.45
N ASP A 128 16.84 5.79 11.38
CA ASP A 128 15.83 6.17 12.38
C ASP A 128 14.67 6.97 11.75
N GLY A 129 13.59 7.14 12.52
CA GLY A 129 12.40 7.85 12.07
C GLY A 129 12.65 9.32 11.68
N THR A 130 13.58 9.99 12.35
CA THR A 130 13.92 11.39 12.06
C THR A 130 14.59 11.50 10.71
N GLU A 131 15.53 10.60 10.41
CA GLU A 131 16.27 10.61 9.16
C GLU A 131 15.39 10.18 7.98
N LEU A 132 14.48 9.23 8.18
CA LEU A 132 13.46 8.87 7.19
C LEU A 132 12.57 10.06 6.82
N GLN A 133 12.13 10.83 7.82
CA GLN A 133 11.31 12.03 7.61
C GLN A 133 12.11 13.15 6.95
N ARG A 134 13.34 13.42 7.43
CA ARG A 134 14.23 14.47 6.89
C ARG A 134 14.55 14.24 5.41
N ARG A 135 14.71 12.98 5.01
CA ARG A 135 14.95 12.60 3.61
C ARG A 135 13.68 12.45 2.77
N GLY A 136 12.50 12.53 3.40
CA GLY A 136 11.22 12.47 2.72
C GLY A 136 10.73 11.07 2.34
N TRP A 137 11.35 10.01 2.88
CA TRP A 137 10.89 8.61 2.74
C TRP A 137 9.57 8.38 3.47
N VAL A 138 9.33 9.13 4.55
CA VAL A 138 8.03 9.23 5.21
C VAL A 138 7.62 10.68 5.27
N ALA A 139 6.63 11.09 4.48
CA ALA A 139 6.24 12.50 4.39
C ALA A 139 4.77 12.69 3.99
N TRP A 140 4.20 13.80 4.44
CA TRP A 140 2.92 14.28 3.91
C TRP A 140 3.09 14.77 2.47
N LYS A 141 2.32 14.18 1.55
CA LYS A 141 2.28 14.55 0.14
C LYS A 141 0.90 15.10 -0.19
N ARG A 142 0.85 16.26 -0.83
CA ARG A 142 -0.42 16.83 -1.31
C ARG A 142 -0.96 15.93 -2.42
N VAL A 143 -2.25 15.62 -2.42
CA VAL A 143 -2.87 14.77 -3.45
C VAL A 143 -2.62 15.33 -4.86
N SER A 144 -2.67 16.66 -5.01
CA SER A 144 -2.40 17.34 -6.30
C SER A 144 -0.94 17.23 -6.79
N SER A 145 0.01 16.81 -5.94
CA SER A 145 1.41 16.57 -6.32
C SER A 145 1.66 15.18 -6.90
N LEU A 146 0.69 14.26 -6.76
CA LEU A 146 0.76 12.92 -7.33
C LEU A 146 0.45 12.97 -8.83
N ASN A 147 0.68 11.88 -9.57
CA ASN A 147 0.48 11.87 -11.01
C ASN A 147 -1.02 12.01 -11.34
N GLN A 148 -1.39 13.19 -11.84
CA GLN A 148 -2.78 13.55 -12.11
C GLN A 148 -3.39 12.79 -13.30
N SER A 149 -2.58 12.09 -14.10
CA SER A 149 -3.02 11.31 -15.27
C SER A 149 -2.92 9.79 -15.05
N SER A 150 -2.56 9.33 -13.86
CA SER A 150 -2.52 7.92 -13.49
C SER A 150 -3.82 7.51 -12.80
N PHE A 151 -4.31 6.30 -13.05
CA PHE A 151 -5.24 5.71 -12.09
C PHE A 151 -4.47 5.17 -10.88
N TYR A 152 -5.18 5.05 -9.77
CA TYR A 152 -4.65 4.53 -8.52
C TYR A 152 -5.55 3.43 -7.96
N ASN A 153 -4.95 2.35 -7.50
CA ASN A 153 -5.62 1.31 -6.75
C ASN A 153 -5.13 1.35 -5.30
N LEU A 154 -6.03 1.08 -4.37
CA LEU A 154 -5.75 0.98 -2.95
C LEU A 154 -6.17 -0.40 -2.45
N CYS A 155 -5.33 -1.02 -1.64
CA CYS A 155 -5.62 -2.24 -0.89
C CYS A 155 -5.68 -1.90 0.59
N MET A 156 -6.88 -1.94 1.15
CA MET A 156 -7.21 -1.53 2.52
C MET A 156 -7.54 -2.77 3.37
N PRO A 157 -6.62 -3.25 4.24
CA PRO A 157 -6.81 -4.44 5.07
C PRO A 157 -7.72 -4.21 6.29
#